data_AF-A0A229GIP1-F1
#
_entry.id   AF-A0A229GIP1-F1
#
_cell.length_a   1.000
_cell.length_b   1.000
_cell.length_c   1.000
_cell.angle_alpha   90.00
_cell.angle_beta   90.00
_cell.angle_gamma   90.00
#
_symmetry.space_group_name_H-M   'P 1'
#
loop_
_entity.id
_entity.type
_entity.pdbx_description
1 polymer ?
#
loop_
_entity_poly.entity_id
_entity_poly.type
_entity_poly.pdbx_seq_one_letter_code
_entity_poly.pdbx_strand_id
1 'polypeptide(L)'
;MRRLWARVWLRHTALVVLVIALVAVFVVVNRDSDGGHLAANRAQLRKACDGTLPYADLKRLVRDGRAGELSQHGTMLEPGQASRSLLDCTLSWGDGYGVTVHAEALVSDVPEGMETEDLLGTAQTDGTYVAPGTTGQYGRRGAWLVTECVDGLRGRVRPTTDLYVSALVTNGDYEDADSAAEREERTRAYRAAALTGFRTAVHVANAITEAQSCGSTPLKAPTEVLDTYESHDDSGDWRSERIEEPGRDLRKCGWINSRSLPGVMPGAWTTLGDLQESREVNACQGTWDSEAEKNDGSRPADWQVTGVEAASWAGILGRTAYDSYEREGHVPGWGVSQNQGKPAGDGKGDDGKAGGTDDAQGEDRISSYVEDPQLALWARSVCGGRDTYHRVSVIPTILIEDGASATLGAKDRAKLSRTARTALDRYLSAPDGWPKSAGCRDTKVLGEVEEWR
;
A
#
# COMPACT_ATOMS: atom_id res chain seq x y z
N MET A 1 -7.31 -24.99 -88.18
CA MET A 1 -7.20 -23.68 -87.49
C MET A 1 -7.75 -23.71 -86.04
N ARG A 2 -7.43 -24.72 -85.21
CA ARG A 2 -7.86 -24.75 -83.79
C ARG A 2 -6.71 -24.93 -82.78
N ARG A 3 -5.48 -25.18 -83.25
CA ARG A 3 -4.30 -25.41 -82.38
C ARG A 3 -3.41 -24.18 -82.16
N LEU A 4 -3.67 -23.07 -82.85
CA LEU A 4 -2.89 -21.82 -82.72
C LEU A 4 -3.47 -20.84 -81.69
N TRP A 5 -4.78 -20.90 -81.42
CA TRP A 5 -5.45 -20.00 -80.46
C TRP A 5 -5.22 -20.38 -78.99
N ALA A 6 -4.98 -21.66 -78.69
CA ALA A 6 -4.74 -22.13 -77.32
C ALA A 6 -3.39 -21.69 -76.75
N ARG A 7 -2.39 -21.36 -77.59
CA ARG A 7 -1.05 -20.96 -77.13
C ARG A 7 -0.91 -19.47 -76.78
N VAL A 8 -1.77 -18.62 -77.35
CA VAL A 8 -1.78 -17.18 -77.02
C VAL A 8 -2.51 -16.95 -75.70
N TRP A 9 -3.60 -17.69 -75.45
CA TRP A 9 -4.38 -17.55 -74.22
C TRP A 9 -3.63 -18.04 -72.98
N LEU A 10 -2.85 -19.14 -73.09
CA LEU A 10 -2.01 -19.62 -71.98
C LEU A 10 -0.86 -18.67 -71.61
N ARG A 11 -0.36 -17.88 -72.56
CA ARG A 11 0.73 -16.92 -72.31
C ARG A 11 0.23 -15.64 -71.66
N HIS A 12 -1.02 -15.23 -71.89
CA HIS A 12 -1.60 -14.06 -71.24
C HIS A 12 -2.08 -14.36 -69.82
N THR A 13 -2.62 -15.56 -69.54
CA THR A 13 -2.99 -15.94 -68.18
C THR A 13 -1.77 -16.15 -67.28
N ALA A 14 -0.69 -16.75 -67.78
CA ALA A 14 0.55 -16.91 -67.01
C ALA A 14 1.18 -15.55 -66.66
N LEU A 15 1.15 -14.58 -67.58
CA LEU A 15 1.73 -13.25 -67.36
C LEU A 15 0.88 -12.41 -66.39
N VAL A 16 -0.45 -12.51 -66.47
CA VAL A 16 -1.36 -11.85 -65.52
C VAL A 16 -1.22 -12.43 -64.11
N VAL A 17 -1.11 -13.75 -63.97
CA VAL A 17 -0.88 -14.38 -62.65
C VAL A 17 0.49 -14.00 -62.09
N LEU A 18 1.52 -13.89 -62.93
CA LEU A 18 2.87 -13.50 -62.49
C LEU A 18 2.94 -12.00 -62.11
N VAL A 19 2.21 -11.13 -62.81
CA VAL A 19 2.08 -9.70 -62.46
C VAL A 19 1.25 -9.52 -61.19
N ILE A 20 0.15 -10.26 -61.01
CA ILE A 20 -0.63 -10.23 -59.75
C ILE A 20 0.20 -10.77 -58.59
N ALA A 21 0.99 -11.84 -58.80
CA ALA A 21 1.89 -12.37 -57.78
C ALA A 21 3.03 -11.38 -57.46
N LEU A 22 3.61 -10.71 -58.46
CA LEU A 22 4.63 -9.68 -58.25
C LEU A 22 4.07 -8.44 -57.56
N VAL A 23 2.84 -8.02 -57.86
CA VAL A 23 2.17 -6.92 -57.16
C VAL A 23 1.81 -7.32 -55.72
N ALA A 24 1.36 -8.56 -55.49
CA ALA A 24 1.08 -9.07 -54.15
C ALA A 24 2.37 -9.19 -53.30
N VAL A 25 3.48 -9.64 -53.90
CA VAL A 25 4.79 -9.70 -53.24
C VAL A 25 5.36 -8.29 -53.02
N PHE A 26 5.21 -7.37 -53.97
CA PHE A 26 5.66 -5.97 -53.80
C PHE A 26 4.84 -5.21 -52.76
N VAL A 27 3.54 -5.50 -52.60
CA VAL A 27 2.70 -4.94 -51.52
C VAL A 27 2.99 -5.56 -50.16
N VAL A 28 3.48 -6.80 -50.10
CA VAL A 28 3.93 -7.44 -48.85
C VAL A 28 5.34 -7.01 -48.46
N VAL A 29 6.24 -6.78 -49.43
CA VAL A 29 7.65 -6.40 -49.18
C VAL A 29 7.82 -4.87 -48.99
N ASN A 30 6.99 -4.02 -49.61
CA ASN A 30 6.98 -2.57 -49.30
C ASN A 30 6.10 -2.20 -48.09
N ARG A 31 5.67 -3.18 -47.30
CA ARG A 31 5.04 -2.94 -45.99
C ARG A 31 6.06 -2.85 -44.86
N ASP A 32 7.35 -2.76 -45.19
CA ASP A 32 8.38 -2.15 -44.33
C ASP A 32 8.25 -0.63 -44.42
N SER A 33 7.19 -0.11 -43.78
CA SER A 33 7.08 1.30 -43.45
C SER A 33 7.18 1.40 -41.93
N ASP A 34 8.36 1.79 -41.44
CA ASP A 34 8.69 2.08 -40.03
C ASP A 34 7.89 3.27 -39.43
N GLY A 35 6.64 3.48 -39.85
CA GLY A 35 5.77 4.58 -39.42
C GLY A 35 4.26 4.25 -39.49
N GLY A 36 3.90 2.96 -39.37
CA GLY A 36 2.51 2.48 -39.54
C GLY A 36 1.88 1.84 -38.30
N HIS A 37 2.62 1.67 -37.21
CA HIS A 37 2.12 0.92 -36.05
C HIS A 37 1.25 1.76 -35.14
N LEU A 38 1.35 3.10 -35.15
CA LEU A 38 0.62 3.95 -34.22
C LEU A 38 -0.90 3.73 -34.27
N ALA A 39 -1.48 3.63 -35.46
CA ALA A 39 -2.92 3.38 -35.61
C ALA A 39 -3.30 1.96 -35.14
N ALA A 40 -2.48 0.96 -35.46
CA ALA A 40 -2.68 -0.42 -35.05
C ALA A 40 -2.56 -0.58 -33.52
N ASN A 41 -1.52 -0.01 -32.92
CA ASN A 41 -1.28 -0.01 -31.48
C ASN A 41 -2.37 0.75 -30.72
N ARG A 42 -2.87 1.87 -31.25
CA ARG A 42 -4.03 2.57 -30.69
C ARG A 42 -5.31 1.74 -30.78
N ALA A 43 -5.48 0.93 -31.82
CA ALA A 43 -6.60 0.01 -31.94
C ALA A 43 -6.46 -1.19 -30.98
N GLN A 44 -5.23 -1.68 -30.79
CA GLN A 44 -4.91 -2.72 -29.81
C GLN A 44 -5.20 -2.24 -28.39
N LEU A 45 -4.75 -1.04 -28.00
CA LEU A 45 -5.03 -0.45 -26.69
C LEU A 45 -6.53 -0.37 -26.38
N ARG A 46 -7.38 -0.05 -27.36
CA ARG A 46 -8.84 0.00 -27.16
C ARG A 46 -9.48 -1.35 -26.90
N LYS A 47 -8.84 -2.44 -27.33
CA LYS A 47 -9.37 -3.81 -27.24
C LYS A 47 -8.69 -4.65 -26.16
N ALA A 48 -7.48 -4.27 -25.76
CA ALA A 48 -6.70 -4.97 -24.76
C ALA A 48 -7.48 -5.08 -23.45
N CYS A 49 -7.32 -6.22 -22.76
CA CYS A 49 -7.96 -6.50 -21.47
C CYS A 49 -9.50 -6.39 -21.55
N ASP A 50 -10.10 -6.82 -22.66
CA ASP A 50 -11.54 -6.68 -22.97
C ASP A 50 -12.04 -5.22 -22.95
N GLY A 51 -11.14 -4.27 -23.27
CA GLY A 51 -11.46 -2.84 -23.33
C GLY A 51 -11.54 -2.17 -21.96
N THR A 52 -11.02 -2.81 -20.90
CA THR A 52 -11.01 -2.25 -19.53
C THR A 52 -9.90 -1.21 -19.28
N LEU A 53 -9.00 -0.98 -20.25
CA LEU A 53 -7.94 0.02 -20.12
C LEU A 53 -8.42 1.44 -20.48
N PRO A 54 -8.04 2.49 -19.71
CA PRO A 54 -8.46 3.86 -19.98
C PRO A 54 -7.73 4.45 -21.19
N TYR A 55 -8.34 4.32 -22.38
CA TYR A 55 -7.73 4.78 -23.63
C TYR A 55 -7.31 6.26 -23.61
N ALA A 56 -8.11 7.14 -22.99
CA ALA A 56 -7.85 8.57 -23.01
C ALA A 56 -6.55 8.95 -22.27
N ASP A 57 -6.26 8.26 -21.17
CA ASP A 57 -5.04 8.46 -20.36
C ASP A 57 -3.84 7.77 -21.02
N LEU A 58 -4.01 6.54 -21.53
CA LEU A 58 -2.89 5.72 -22.03
C LEU A 58 -2.49 6.02 -23.49
N LYS A 59 -3.35 6.64 -24.31
CA LYS A 59 -3.06 6.86 -25.75
C LYS A 59 -1.77 7.65 -26.03
N ARG A 60 -1.27 8.42 -25.05
CA ARG A 60 -0.04 9.21 -25.16
C ARG A 60 1.23 8.36 -25.07
N LEU A 61 1.13 7.19 -24.44
CA LEU A 61 2.23 6.23 -24.27
C LEU A 61 2.42 5.36 -25.51
N VAL A 62 1.41 5.28 -26.37
CA VAL A 62 1.43 4.44 -27.57
C VAL A 62 2.50 4.95 -28.55
N ARG A 63 3.47 4.10 -28.86
CA ARG A 63 4.56 4.39 -29.79
C ARG A 63 4.29 3.86 -31.20
N ASP A 64 4.97 4.45 -32.19
CA ASP A 64 4.89 4.06 -33.61
C ASP A 64 6.04 3.14 -34.03
N GLY A 65 7.13 3.10 -33.26
CA GLY A 65 8.38 2.43 -33.65
C GLY A 65 8.28 0.90 -33.77
N ARG A 66 7.28 0.26 -33.16
CA ARG A 66 7.08 -1.20 -33.24
C ARG A 66 5.63 -1.60 -32.95
N ALA A 67 5.28 -2.83 -33.31
CA ALA A 67 4.01 -3.44 -32.92
C ALA A 67 3.96 -3.69 -31.40
N GLY A 68 2.80 -3.45 -30.79
CA GLY A 68 2.58 -3.74 -29.38
C GLY A 68 2.43 -5.23 -29.08
N GLU A 69 2.99 -5.66 -27.96
CA GLU A 69 2.93 -7.03 -27.44
C GLU A 69 1.88 -7.10 -26.34
N LEU A 70 0.84 -7.93 -26.54
CA LEU A 70 -0.25 -8.11 -25.59
C LEU A 70 -0.19 -9.52 -25.00
N SER A 71 -0.10 -9.60 -23.68
CA SER A 71 -0.34 -10.81 -22.89
C SER A 71 -1.55 -10.55 -22.00
N GLN A 72 -2.54 -11.43 -22.01
CA GLN A 72 -3.73 -11.25 -21.19
C GLN A 72 -4.33 -12.60 -20.79
N HIS A 73 -4.71 -12.74 -19.52
CA HIS A 73 -5.38 -13.92 -18.99
C HIS A 73 -6.24 -13.55 -17.76
N GLY A 74 -7.11 -14.45 -17.33
CA GLY A 74 -7.97 -14.22 -16.17
C GLY A 74 -9.40 -14.69 -16.39
N THR A 75 -10.11 -14.91 -15.30
CA THR A 75 -11.48 -15.48 -15.33
C THR A 75 -12.52 -14.56 -16.00
N MET A 76 -12.28 -13.25 -16.08
CA MET A 76 -13.12 -12.33 -16.83
C MET A 76 -12.88 -12.39 -18.35
N LEU A 77 -11.65 -12.72 -18.76
CA LEU A 77 -11.30 -12.82 -20.18
C LEU A 77 -11.64 -14.20 -20.75
N GLU A 78 -11.43 -15.25 -19.97
CA GLU A 78 -11.69 -16.64 -20.36
C GLU A 78 -12.55 -17.36 -19.30
N PRO A 79 -13.88 -17.13 -19.30
CA PRO A 79 -14.79 -17.76 -18.35
C PRO A 79 -14.71 -19.29 -18.44
N GLY A 80 -14.43 -19.96 -17.33
CA GLY A 80 -14.34 -21.42 -17.24
C GLY A 80 -12.93 -21.99 -17.13
N GLN A 81 -11.89 -21.18 -17.37
CA GLN A 81 -10.53 -21.55 -16.95
C GLN A 81 -10.33 -21.27 -15.46
N ALA A 82 -9.64 -22.18 -14.77
CA ALA A 82 -9.27 -21.98 -13.37
C ALA A 82 -8.08 -21.02 -13.29
N SER A 83 -8.34 -19.75 -12.93
CA SER A 83 -7.29 -18.75 -12.67
C SER A 83 -7.53 -18.06 -11.33
N ARG A 84 -6.45 -17.70 -10.62
CA ARG A 84 -6.52 -16.86 -9.40
C ARG A 84 -6.72 -15.38 -9.74
N SER A 85 -6.40 -14.96 -10.95
CA SER A 85 -6.62 -13.59 -11.43
C SER A 85 -8.04 -13.45 -12.02
N LEU A 86 -8.67 -12.32 -11.74
CA LEU A 86 -9.84 -11.86 -12.49
C LEU A 86 -9.38 -11.29 -13.84
N LEU A 87 -8.30 -10.51 -13.79
CA LEU A 87 -7.65 -9.90 -14.94
C LEU A 87 -6.14 -9.85 -14.67
N ASP A 88 -5.32 -10.31 -15.60
CA ASP A 88 -3.88 -10.07 -15.62
C ASP A 88 -3.54 -9.75 -17.08
N CYS A 89 -3.07 -8.52 -17.31
CA CYS A 89 -2.95 -7.96 -18.64
C CYS A 89 -1.72 -7.06 -18.74
N THR A 90 -0.85 -7.38 -19.70
CA THR A 90 0.36 -6.61 -20.01
C THR A 90 0.32 -6.22 -21.48
N LEU A 91 0.39 -4.92 -21.74
CA LEU A 91 0.55 -4.36 -23.07
C LEU A 91 1.83 -3.52 -23.12
N SER A 92 2.82 -4.00 -23.86
CA SER A 92 4.13 -3.34 -24.03
C SER A 92 4.31 -2.83 -25.45
N TRP A 93 4.96 -1.68 -25.59
CA TRP A 93 5.40 -1.11 -26.87
C TRP A 93 6.92 -1.05 -26.99
N GLY A 94 7.66 -1.73 -26.11
CA GLY A 94 9.13 -1.70 -26.03
C GLY A 94 9.69 -0.43 -25.39
N ASP A 95 11.02 -0.37 -25.23
CA ASP A 95 11.78 0.79 -24.73
C ASP A 95 11.23 1.37 -23.41
N GLY A 96 10.82 0.50 -22.49
CA GLY A 96 10.22 0.91 -21.21
C GLY A 96 8.80 1.48 -21.32
N TYR A 97 8.11 1.41 -22.46
CA TYR A 97 6.72 1.85 -22.61
C TYR A 97 5.74 0.69 -22.46
N GLY A 98 4.77 0.84 -21.54
CA GLY A 98 3.75 -0.17 -21.38
C GLY A 98 2.79 0.10 -20.24
N VAL A 99 1.84 -0.82 -20.13
CA VAL A 99 0.89 -0.90 -19.02
C VAL A 99 0.75 -2.35 -18.60
N THR A 100 0.85 -2.59 -17.31
CA THR A 100 0.60 -3.88 -16.67
C THR A 100 -0.49 -3.68 -15.65
N VAL A 101 -1.55 -4.48 -15.73
CA VAL A 101 -2.67 -4.47 -14.81
C VAL A 101 -2.88 -5.86 -14.26
N HIS A 102 -3.01 -5.97 -12.94
CA HIS A 102 -3.41 -7.19 -12.27
C HIS A 102 -4.63 -6.89 -11.40
N ALA A 103 -5.61 -7.78 -11.41
CA ALA A 103 -6.78 -7.71 -10.56
C ALA A 103 -7.16 -9.09 -10.07
N GLU A 104 -7.40 -9.20 -8.77
CA GLU A 104 -7.75 -10.45 -8.14
C GLU A 104 -8.70 -10.28 -6.95
N ALA A 105 -9.46 -11.36 -6.72
CA ALA A 105 -10.25 -11.50 -5.52
C ALA A 105 -9.30 -11.78 -4.34
N LEU A 106 -9.28 -10.91 -3.34
CA LEU A 106 -8.44 -11.10 -2.17
C LEU A 106 -9.02 -12.22 -1.29
N VAL A 107 -8.37 -13.38 -1.35
CA VAL A 107 -8.60 -14.56 -0.49
C VAL A 107 -7.52 -14.74 0.58
N SER A 108 -6.46 -13.96 0.47
CA SER A 108 -5.25 -13.98 1.29
C SER A 108 -4.80 -12.55 1.53
N ASP A 109 -3.70 -12.41 2.26
CA ASP A 109 -3.09 -11.11 2.56
C ASP A 109 -2.80 -10.30 1.31
N VAL A 110 -2.92 -8.98 1.46
CA VAL A 110 -2.50 -8.02 0.43
C VAL A 110 -0.97 -8.09 0.32
N PRO A 111 -0.41 -8.06 -0.91
CA PRO A 111 1.04 -8.19 -1.09
C PRO A 111 1.85 -6.97 -0.64
N GLU A 112 1.18 -5.87 -0.29
CA GLU A 112 1.76 -4.64 0.22
C GLU A 112 1.75 -4.54 1.75
N GLY A 113 2.69 -3.76 2.27
CA GLY A 113 2.78 -3.43 3.69
C GLY A 113 1.50 -2.74 4.17
N MET A 114 1.05 -3.13 5.36
CA MET A 114 -0.18 -2.64 5.99
C MET A 114 0.08 -2.15 7.41
N GLU A 115 1.35 -1.90 7.77
CA GLU A 115 1.70 -1.41 9.09
C GLU A 115 1.39 0.08 9.20
N THR A 116 1.42 0.60 10.42
CA THR A 116 1.04 2.00 10.68
C THR A 116 1.95 2.97 9.92
N GLU A 117 3.25 2.68 9.89
CA GLU A 117 4.25 3.46 9.15
C GLU A 117 4.05 3.42 7.63
N ASP A 118 3.68 2.24 7.08
CA ASP A 118 3.36 2.11 5.65
C ASP A 118 2.21 3.03 5.28
N LEU A 119 1.14 3.07 6.09
CA LEU A 119 -0.03 3.90 5.83
C LEU A 119 0.25 5.40 5.93
N LEU A 120 1.20 5.80 6.79
CA LEU A 120 1.61 7.18 6.98
C LEU A 120 2.64 7.63 5.95
N GLY A 121 3.22 6.71 5.17
CA GLY A 121 4.25 7.02 4.18
C GLY A 121 5.63 7.26 4.79
N THR A 122 5.83 6.93 6.07
CA THR A 122 7.09 7.18 6.79
C THR A 122 8.16 6.13 6.52
N ALA A 123 7.85 5.07 5.76
CA ALA A 123 8.73 3.94 5.45
C ALA A 123 9.92 4.27 4.51
N GLN A 124 10.38 5.53 4.44
CA GLN A 124 11.61 5.99 3.76
C GLN A 124 11.86 5.39 2.36
N THR A 125 10.86 5.39 1.48
CA THR A 125 11.03 4.88 0.11
C THR A 125 10.78 5.94 -0.96
N ASP A 126 11.83 6.23 -1.73
CA ASP A 126 11.79 7.14 -2.86
C ASP A 126 10.71 6.74 -3.88
N GLY A 127 9.98 7.74 -4.40
CA GLY A 127 9.02 7.56 -5.49
C GLY A 127 7.72 6.88 -5.07
N THR A 128 7.36 6.97 -3.80
CA THR A 128 6.05 6.57 -3.28
C THR A 128 5.04 7.71 -3.40
N TYR A 129 3.82 7.39 -3.82
CA TYR A 129 2.76 8.38 -3.96
C TYR A 129 1.42 7.86 -3.45
N VAL A 130 0.57 8.77 -2.98
CA VAL A 130 -0.80 8.48 -2.57
C VAL A 130 -1.79 9.30 -3.37
N ALA A 131 -2.95 8.71 -3.65
CA ALA A 131 -4.06 9.37 -4.32
C ALA A 131 -5.24 9.54 -3.35
N PRO A 132 -5.64 10.77 -3.01
CA PRO A 132 -6.77 11.00 -2.13
C PRO A 132 -8.06 10.32 -2.59
N GLY A 133 -8.72 9.63 -1.67
CA GLY A 133 -9.96 8.88 -1.92
C GLY A 133 -9.76 7.47 -2.49
N THR A 134 -8.52 6.95 -2.50
CA THR A 134 -8.21 5.56 -2.87
C THR A 134 -7.58 4.82 -1.70
N THR A 135 -7.98 3.55 -1.48
CA THR A 135 -7.34 2.66 -0.50
C THR A 135 -6.12 2.02 -1.14
N GLY A 136 -4.98 2.70 -1.15
CA GLY A 136 -3.72 2.14 -1.66
C GLY A 136 -2.67 3.19 -1.96
N GLN A 137 -1.57 2.74 -2.55
CA GLN A 137 -0.38 3.55 -2.78
C GLN A 137 0.26 3.25 -4.14
N TYR A 138 1.17 4.12 -4.56
CA TYR A 138 2.09 3.88 -5.66
C TYR A 138 3.46 3.56 -5.10
N GLY A 139 4.10 2.53 -5.63
CA GLY A 139 5.49 2.23 -5.31
C GLY A 139 6.15 1.44 -6.42
N ARG A 140 7.12 0.60 -6.06
CA ARG A 140 7.93 -0.17 -7.03
C ARG A 140 7.11 -1.04 -8.01
N ARG A 141 5.93 -1.50 -7.60
CA ARG A 141 5.04 -2.34 -8.43
C ARG A 141 3.96 -1.55 -9.17
N GLY A 142 4.02 -0.23 -9.15
CA GLY A 142 2.99 0.66 -9.69
C GLY A 142 1.98 1.07 -8.64
N ALA A 143 0.85 1.62 -9.10
CA ALA A 143 -0.30 1.94 -8.24
C ALA A 143 -1.00 0.64 -7.87
N TRP A 144 -1.39 0.50 -6.61
CA TRP A 144 -2.30 -0.55 -6.18
C TRP A 144 -3.45 0.08 -5.40
N LEU A 145 -4.59 -0.60 -5.38
CA LEU A 145 -5.71 -0.26 -4.52
C LEU A 145 -6.51 -1.50 -4.14
N VAL A 146 -7.20 -1.40 -3.02
CA VAL A 146 -8.24 -2.33 -2.59
C VAL A 146 -9.59 -1.63 -2.67
N THR A 147 -10.61 -2.36 -3.11
CA THR A 147 -11.97 -1.86 -3.17
C THR A 147 -12.99 -2.93 -2.85
N GLU A 148 -14.18 -2.48 -2.44
CA GLU A 148 -15.27 -3.32 -1.99
C GLU A 148 -16.10 -3.87 -3.15
N CYS A 149 -16.44 -5.15 -3.03
CA CYS A 149 -17.48 -5.83 -3.78
C CYS A 149 -18.50 -6.41 -2.79
N VAL A 150 -19.41 -5.58 -2.29
CA VAL A 150 -20.34 -5.90 -1.20
C VAL A 150 -21.20 -7.14 -1.52
N ASP A 151 -21.67 -7.27 -2.76
CA ASP A 151 -22.46 -8.41 -3.21
C ASP A 151 -21.64 -9.67 -3.54
N GLY A 152 -20.31 -9.57 -3.41
CA GLY A 152 -19.34 -10.64 -3.62
C GLY A 152 -18.86 -10.80 -5.06
N LEU A 153 -17.58 -11.15 -5.22
CA LEU A 153 -16.98 -11.46 -6.51
C LEU A 153 -17.43 -12.86 -7.00
N ARG A 154 -17.96 -12.93 -8.23
CA ARG A 154 -18.44 -14.19 -8.82
C ARG A 154 -17.27 -15.01 -9.38
N GLY A 155 -17.55 -16.26 -9.77
CA GLY A 155 -16.55 -17.15 -10.38
C GLY A 155 -15.58 -17.81 -9.39
N ARG A 156 -15.86 -17.68 -8.08
CA ARG A 156 -15.06 -18.26 -6.99
C ARG A 156 -15.86 -19.28 -6.20
N VAL A 157 -15.15 -20.26 -5.63
CA VAL A 157 -15.71 -21.28 -4.73
C VAL A 157 -16.19 -20.65 -3.41
N ARG A 158 -15.54 -19.57 -2.97
CA ARG A 158 -15.93 -18.77 -1.80
C ARG A 158 -16.13 -17.32 -2.25
N PRO A 159 -17.29 -16.71 -1.95
CA PRO A 159 -17.48 -15.29 -2.24
C PRO A 159 -16.50 -14.48 -1.39
N THR A 160 -15.77 -13.58 -2.03
CA THR A 160 -14.95 -12.56 -1.37
C THR A 160 -15.52 -11.19 -1.68
N THR A 161 -15.38 -10.28 -0.72
CA THR A 161 -15.90 -8.91 -0.82
C THR A 161 -14.83 -7.89 -1.14
N ASP A 162 -13.60 -8.35 -1.36
CA ASP A 162 -12.42 -7.52 -1.51
C ASP A 162 -11.78 -7.78 -2.87
N LEU A 163 -11.63 -6.71 -3.64
CA LEU A 163 -10.98 -6.68 -4.95
C LEU A 163 -9.66 -5.92 -4.80
N TYR A 164 -8.56 -6.56 -5.13
CA TYR A 164 -7.27 -5.92 -5.32
C TYR A 164 -7.07 -5.60 -6.80
N VAL A 165 -6.58 -4.40 -7.09
CA VAL A 165 -6.17 -3.99 -8.44
C VAL A 165 -4.83 -3.28 -8.35
N SER A 166 -3.87 -3.71 -9.16
CA SER A 166 -2.64 -2.97 -9.41
C SER A 166 -2.49 -2.60 -10.87
N ALA A 167 -1.83 -1.46 -11.10
CA ALA A 167 -1.54 -0.89 -12.40
C ALA A 167 -0.17 -0.23 -12.39
N LEU A 168 0.77 -0.82 -13.14
CA LEU A 168 2.05 -0.23 -13.45
C LEU A 168 1.98 0.41 -14.84
N VAL A 169 2.31 1.69 -14.91
CA VAL A 169 2.39 2.45 -16.16
C VAL A 169 3.82 2.90 -16.34
N THR A 170 4.44 2.46 -17.42
CA THR A 170 5.83 2.81 -17.75
C THR A 170 5.85 3.70 -18.99
N ASN A 171 6.62 4.78 -18.91
CA ASN A 171 6.67 5.85 -19.90
C ASN A 171 8.08 6.07 -20.47
N GLY A 172 8.86 5.00 -20.55
CA GLY A 172 10.23 4.99 -21.04
C GLY A 172 11.23 4.57 -19.97
N ASP A 173 12.40 4.12 -20.41
CA ASP A 173 13.55 3.94 -19.53
C ASP A 173 14.15 5.32 -19.21
N TYR A 174 14.33 5.63 -17.92
CA TYR A 174 15.05 6.82 -17.47
C TYR A 174 16.49 6.42 -17.15
N GLU A 175 17.46 7.03 -17.85
CA GLU A 175 18.87 6.95 -17.45
C GLU A 175 19.10 7.72 -16.14
N ASP A 176 20.21 7.44 -15.47
CA ASP A 176 20.60 8.13 -14.23
C ASP A 176 20.68 9.65 -14.48
N ALA A 177 20.08 10.43 -13.57
CA ALA A 177 20.00 11.88 -13.68
C ALA A 177 21.25 12.52 -13.07
N ASP A 178 22.10 13.13 -13.89
CA ASP A 178 23.37 13.72 -13.47
C ASP A 178 23.22 15.16 -12.96
N SER A 179 22.12 15.83 -13.30
CA SER A 179 21.84 17.23 -12.91
C SER A 179 20.57 17.39 -12.07
N ALA A 180 20.50 18.50 -11.32
CA ALA A 180 19.29 18.85 -10.54
C ALA A 180 18.05 19.06 -11.44
N ALA A 181 18.24 19.62 -12.64
CA ALA A 181 17.15 19.82 -13.60
C ALA A 181 16.60 18.49 -14.15
N GLU A 182 17.47 17.52 -14.43
CA GLU A 182 17.07 16.17 -14.85
C GLU A 182 16.37 15.42 -13.71
N ARG A 183 16.83 15.59 -12.46
CA ARG A 183 16.14 15.05 -11.28
C ARG A 183 14.72 15.61 -11.14
N GLU A 184 14.53 16.92 -11.28
CA GLU A 184 13.21 17.55 -11.22
C GLU A 184 12.29 17.09 -12.36
N GLU A 185 12.82 16.98 -13.58
CA GLU A 185 12.07 16.43 -14.72
C GLU A 185 11.65 14.98 -14.49
N ARG A 186 12.56 14.16 -13.96
CA ARG A 186 12.30 12.76 -13.59
C ARG A 186 11.22 12.66 -12.51
N THR A 187 11.27 13.47 -11.45
CA THR A 187 10.24 13.51 -10.41
C THR A 187 8.87 13.90 -11.00
N ARG A 188 8.81 14.89 -11.88
CA ARG A 188 7.57 15.26 -12.58
C ARG A 188 7.04 14.11 -13.44
N ALA A 189 7.93 13.38 -14.10
CA ALA A 189 7.55 12.24 -14.93
C ALA A 189 7.05 11.05 -14.10
N TYR A 190 7.70 10.73 -12.97
CA TYR A 190 7.24 9.72 -12.02
C TYR A 190 5.88 10.08 -11.43
N ARG A 191 5.68 11.34 -11.02
CA ARG A 191 4.38 11.82 -10.53
C ARG A 191 3.27 11.66 -11.57
N ALA A 192 3.56 11.96 -12.83
CA ALA A 192 2.61 11.78 -13.93
C ALA A 192 2.31 10.30 -14.22
N ALA A 193 3.32 9.43 -14.15
CA ALA A 193 3.17 7.99 -14.28
C ALA A 193 2.32 7.43 -13.12
N ALA A 194 2.57 7.86 -11.89
CA ALA A 194 1.82 7.47 -10.70
C ALA A 194 0.34 7.86 -10.80
N LEU A 195 0.05 9.11 -11.18
CA LEU A 195 -1.33 9.55 -11.42
C LEU A 195 -2.03 8.71 -12.52
N THR A 196 -1.30 8.40 -13.60
CA THR A 196 -1.83 7.55 -14.68
C THR A 196 -2.06 6.11 -14.21
N GLY A 197 -1.16 5.57 -13.37
CA GLY A 197 -1.28 4.28 -12.71
C GLY A 197 -2.54 4.22 -11.85
N PHE A 198 -2.73 5.16 -10.93
CA PHE A 198 -3.93 5.19 -10.09
C PHE A 198 -5.23 5.35 -10.90
N ARG A 199 -5.25 6.22 -11.92
CA ARG A 199 -6.41 6.33 -12.82
C ARG A 199 -6.70 5.03 -13.54
N THR A 200 -5.66 4.31 -13.96
CA THR A 200 -5.79 2.98 -14.59
C THR A 200 -6.34 1.96 -13.61
N ALA A 201 -5.79 1.87 -12.40
CA ALA A 201 -6.28 0.96 -11.36
C ALA A 201 -7.74 1.25 -11.00
N VAL A 202 -8.11 2.53 -10.80
CA VAL A 202 -9.50 2.93 -10.52
C VAL A 202 -10.44 2.61 -11.68
N HIS A 203 -10.02 2.86 -12.92
CA HIS A 203 -10.83 2.57 -14.10
C HIS A 203 -11.09 1.06 -14.24
N VAL A 204 -10.05 0.25 -14.06
CA VAL A 204 -10.15 -1.22 -14.09
C VAL A 204 -11.01 -1.72 -12.94
N ALA A 205 -10.81 -1.22 -11.72
CA ALA A 205 -11.62 -1.58 -10.56
C ALA A 205 -13.11 -1.28 -10.79
N ASN A 206 -13.44 -0.11 -11.35
CA ASN A 206 -14.80 0.26 -11.71
C ASN A 206 -15.39 -0.66 -12.79
N ALA A 207 -14.61 -0.99 -13.83
CA ALA A 207 -15.06 -1.90 -14.88
C ALA A 207 -15.34 -3.31 -14.34
N ILE A 208 -14.47 -3.82 -13.46
CA ILE A 208 -14.64 -5.13 -12.81
C ILE A 208 -15.86 -5.11 -11.88
N THR A 209 -15.98 -4.09 -11.03
CA THR A 209 -17.10 -4.00 -10.07
C THR A 209 -18.46 -3.86 -10.77
N GLU A 210 -18.53 -3.12 -11.88
CA GLU A 210 -19.70 -3.06 -12.74
C GLU A 210 -20.02 -4.44 -13.36
N ALA A 211 -19.04 -5.08 -13.98
CA ALA A 211 -19.21 -6.39 -14.62
C ALA A 211 -19.61 -7.49 -13.62
N GLN A 212 -19.12 -7.43 -12.38
CA GLN A 212 -19.44 -8.37 -11.32
C GLN A 212 -20.75 -8.03 -10.57
N SER A 213 -21.34 -6.85 -10.83
CA SER A 213 -22.50 -6.32 -10.11
C SER A 213 -22.26 -6.24 -8.60
N CYS A 214 -21.14 -5.63 -8.22
CA CYS A 214 -20.62 -5.62 -6.85
C CYS A 214 -21.45 -4.82 -5.82
N GLY A 215 -22.43 -4.02 -6.27
CA GLY A 215 -23.26 -3.18 -5.40
C GLY A 215 -22.54 -1.95 -4.82
N SER A 216 -21.24 -1.79 -5.04
CA SER A 216 -20.44 -0.65 -4.62
C SER A 216 -20.64 0.56 -5.53
N THR A 217 -20.45 1.77 -4.96
CA THR A 217 -20.43 3.00 -5.76
C THR A 217 -19.10 3.08 -6.51
N PRO A 218 -19.08 3.46 -7.79
CA PRO A 218 -17.83 3.61 -8.53
C PRO A 218 -16.86 4.55 -7.83
N LEU A 219 -15.59 4.15 -7.78
CA LEU A 219 -14.50 4.97 -7.28
C LEU A 219 -14.33 6.21 -8.17
N LYS A 220 -14.07 7.36 -7.55
CA LYS A 220 -13.76 8.59 -8.29
C LYS A 220 -12.33 8.51 -8.81
N ALA A 221 -12.13 8.80 -10.09
CA ALA A 221 -10.79 8.87 -10.67
C ALA A 221 -9.98 10.00 -9.99
N PRO A 222 -8.73 9.72 -9.55
CA PRO A 222 -7.93 10.72 -8.88
C PRO A 222 -7.48 11.82 -9.83
N THR A 223 -7.43 13.05 -9.31
CA THR A 223 -7.03 14.25 -10.06
C THR A 223 -5.57 14.60 -9.86
N GLU A 224 -4.99 14.20 -8.74
CA GLU A 224 -3.61 14.44 -8.35
C GLU A 224 -3.08 13.26 -7.53
N VAL A 225 -1.76 13.27 -7.32
CA VAL A 225 -1.08 12.39 -6.37
C VAL A 225 -0.18 13.25 -5.49
N LEU A 226 -0.07 12.86 -4.24
CA LEU A 226 0.78 13.50 -3.24
C LEU A 226 2.00 12.61 -3.01
N ASP A 227 3.16 13.24 -2.86
CA ASP A 227 4.38 12.54 -2.49
C ASP A 227 4.27 12.13 -1.02
N THR A 228 4.66 10.90 -0.71
CA THR A 228 4.74 10.42 0.67
C THR A 228 6.13 10.58 1.26
N TYR A 229 7.13 10.95 0.45
CA TYR A 229 8.51 11.14 0.88
C TYR A 229 8.88 12.64 0.98
N GLU A 230 9.60 13.01 2.04
CA GLU A 230 10.33 14.28 2.14
C GLU A 230 11.74 14.10 1.58
N SER A 231 12.10 14.86 0.53
CA SER A 231 13.48 14.84 0.04
C SER A 231 14.42 15.53 1.03
N HIS A 232 15.39 14.79 1.56
CA HIS A 232 16.62 15.37 2.07
C HIS A 232 17.41 15.94 0.89
N ASP A 233 17.89 17.18 1.02
CA ASP A 233 18.87 17.69 0.08
C ASP A 233 20.24 17.06 0.40
N ASP A 234 20.92 16.55 -0.63
CA ASP A 234 22.28 15.98 -0.54
C ASP A 234 23.34 16.98 -0.03
N SER A 235 22.95 18.23 0.26
CA SER A 235 23.84 19.32 0.62
C SER A 235 24.23 19.33 2.10
N GLY A 236 23.50 18.60 2.96
CA GLY A 236 23.70 18.63 4.41
C GLY A 236 23.44 20.01 5.04
N ASP A 237 22.90 20.97 4.28
CA ASP A 237 22.40 22.25 4.78
C ASP A 237 20.93 22.02 5.16
N TRP A 238 20.62 22.06 6.46
CA TRP A 238 19.27 21.89 7.02
C TRP A 238 18.32 23.05 6.67
N ARG A 239 18.33 23.53 5.42
CA ARG A 239 17.31 24.41 4.90
C ARG A 239 16.14 23.53 4.52
N SER A 240 15.41 23.13 5.55
CA SER A 240 14.00 22.79 5.44
C SER A 240 13.28 23.99 4.79
N GLU A 241 13.29 24.05 3.46
CA GLU A 241 12.14 24.64 2.79
C GLU A 241 10.96 23.86 3.36
N ARG A 242 10.15 24.56 4.15
CA ARG A 242 8.97 24.03 4.81
C ARG A 242 8.00 23.58 3.71
N ILE A 243 8.23 22.39 3.18
CA ILE A 243 7.26 21.67 2.37
C ILE A 243 6.15 21.37 3.38
N GLU A 244 4.93 21.77 3.06
CA GLU A 244 3.77 21.35 3.86
C GLU A 244 3.74 19.83 3.80
N GLU A 245 4.18 19.15 4.87
CA GLU A 245 4.06 17.70 5.05
C GLU A 245 2.63 17.27 4.72
N PRO A 246 2.42 16.57 3.59
CA PRO A 246 1.09 16.12 3.23
C PRO A 246 0.51 15.25 4.35
N GLY A 247 -0.65 15.64 4.88
CA GLY A 247 -1.30 14.90 5.97
C GLY A 247 -1.09 15.51 7.35
N ARG A 248 -0.32 16.60 7.45
CA ARG A 248 -0.18 17.35 8.70
C ARG A 248 -1.49 18.00 9.14
N ASP A 249 -1.77 17.95 10.44
CA ASP A 249 -2.90 18.60 11.11
C ASP A 249 -4.28 18.28 10.51
N LEU A 250 -4.42 17.09 9.92
CA LEU A 250 -5.72 16.61 9.43
C LEU A 250 -6.71 16.50 10.59
N ARG A 251 -7.92 17.02 10.38
CA ARG A 251 -8.99 17.05 11.40
C ARG A 251 -9.29 15.66 12.00
N LYS A 252 -9.17 14.60 11.21
CA LYS A 252 -9.37 13.20 11.66
C LYS A 252 -8.37 12.74 12.73
N CYS A 253 -7.20 13.39 12.82
CA CYS A 253 -6.16 13.13 13.81
C CYS A 253 -6.12 14.18 14.94
N GLY A 254 -6.93 15.24 14.86
CA GLY A 254 -6.95 16.33 15.85
C GLY A 254 -7.38 15.92 17.27
N TRP A 255 -7.85 14.69 17.46
CA TRP A 255 -8.08 14.12 18.79
C TRP A 255 -6.78 13.84 19.56
N ILE A 256 -5.63 13.77 18.88
CA ILE A 256 -4.31 13.64 19.49
C ILE A 256 -3.84 15.02 19.96
N ASN A 257 -4.14 15.35 21.21
CA ASN A 257 -3.61 16.54 21.86
C ASN A 257 -3.59 16.37 23.38
N SER A 258 -2.75 17.17 24.05
CA SER A 258 -2.58 17.09 25.51
C SER A 258 -3.83 17.43 26.33
N ARG A 259 -4.83 18.12 25.74
CA ARG A 259 -6.08 18.45 26.45
C ARG A 259 -7.07 17.28 26.44
N SER A 260 -7.06 16.46 25.39
CA SER A 260 -7.97 15.31 25.22
C SER A 260 -7.39 14.01 25.79
N LEU A 261 -6.06 13.89 25.85
CA LEU A 261 -5.32 12.70 26.25
C LEU A 261 -4.57 12.90 27.57
N PRO A 262 -5.19 12.67 28.74
CA PRO A 262 -4.45 12.68 29.99
C PRO A 262 -3.37 11.59 30.00
N GLY A 263 -2.19 11.92 30.54
CA GLY A 263 -1.05 11.00 30.63
C GLY A 263 0.02 11.22 29.57
N VAL A 264 -0.29 11.94 28.49
CA VAL A 264 0.69 12.39 27.49
C VAL A 264 1.39 13.69 27.92
N MET A 265 2.51 14.01 27.27
CA MET A 265 3.27 15.23 27.52
C MET A 265 2.39 16.48 27.31
N PRO A 266 2.32 17.42 28.28
CA PRO A 266 1.59 18.66 28.09
C PRO A 266 2.23 19.53 27.02
N GLY A 267 1.43 20.43 26.44
CA GLY A 267 1.91 21.43 25.49
C GLY A 267 1.51 21.16 24.06
N ALA A 268 2.34 21.63 23.11
CA ALA A 268 2.10 21.54 21.68
C ALA A 268 2.46 20.15 21.12
N TRP A 269 1.66 19.71 20.15
CA TRP A 269 1.79 18.45 19.45
C TRP A 269 1.61 18.73 17.97
N THR A 270 2.38 18.05 17.13
CA THR A 270 2.14 17.96 15.68
C THR A 270 1.42 16.64 15.40
N THR A 271 0.51 16.64 14.43
CA THR A 271 -0.18 15.42 14.00
C THR A 271 0.01 15.18 12.52
N LEU A 272 0.12 13.91 12.15
CA LEU A 272 0.20 13.40 10.78
C LEU A 272 -0.92 12.37 10.60
N GLY A 273 -1.57 12.36 9.45
CA GLY A 273 -2.59 11.37 9.11
C GLY A 273 -2.45 10.84 7.71
N ASP A 274 -2.92 9.62 7.49
CA ASP A 274 -2.92 9.04 6.14
C ASP A 274 -3.70 9.92 5.15
N LEU A 275 -3.32 9.85 3.88
CA LEU A 275 -3.93 10.65 2.81
C LEU A 275 -4.94 9.88 1.96
N GLN A 276 -5.26 8.64 2.36
CA GLN A 276 -6.08 7.74 1.55
C GLN A 276 -7.56 8.13 1.60
N GLU A 277 -8.01 8.85 2.64
CA GLU A 277 -9.42 9.23 2.88
C GLU A 277 -10.39 8.04 2.73
N SER A 278 -9.90 6.85 3.08
CA SER A 278 -10.58 5.58 2.86
C SER A 278 -11.60 5.27 3.95
N ARG A 279 -12.62 4.46 3.63
CA ARG A 279 -13.52 3.83 4.61
C ARG A 279 -12.98 2.52 5.18
N GLU A 280 -11.90 2.01 4.62
CA GLU A 280 -11.34 0.70 4.95
C GLU A 280 -10.09 0.82 5.80
N VAL A 281 -9.33 1.91 5.65
CA VAL A 281 -8.12 2.17 6.44
C VAL A 281 -8.08 3.59 6.96
N ASN A 282 -7.37 3.75 8.08
CA ASN A 282 -6.95 5.05 8.59
C ASN A 282 -5.71 4.90 9.46
N ALA A 283 -4.77 5.83 9.37
CA ALA A 283 -3.67 5.99 10.30
C ALA A 283 -3.53 7.45 10.76
N CYS A 284 -3.16 7.62 12.02
CA CYS A 284 -2.82 8.89 12.63
C CYS A 284 -1.58 8.70 13.51
N GLN A 285 -0.66 9.65 13.45
CA GLN A 285 0.46 9.79 14.36
C GLN A 285 0.39 11.18 14.98
N GLY A 286 0.81 11.30 16.23
CA GLY A 286 1.08 12.58 16.84
C GLY A 286 2.33 12.53 17.68
N THR A 287 3.11 13.58 17.56
CA THR A 287 4.41 13.72 18.21
C THR A 287 4.44 15.02 18.98
N TRP A 288 4.93 14.97 20.21
CA TRP A 288 5.16 16.16 21.02
C TRP A 288 6.25 17.02 20.38
N ASP A 289 5.91 18.27 20.08
CA ASP A 289 6.78 19.17 19.31
C ASP A 289 7.78 19.86 20.24
N SER A 290 8.98 19.31 20.38
CA SER A 290 10.01 19.85 21.27
C SER A 290 10.50 21.25 20.87
N GLU A 291 10.29 21.66 19.63
CA GLU A 291 10.72 22.94 19.07
C GLU A 291 9.64 24.03 19.17
N ALA A 292 8.39 23.65 19.44
CA ALA A 292 7.31 24.62 19.60
C ALA A 292 7.60 25.59 20.75
N GLU A 293 7.36 26.89 20.54
CA GLU A 293 7.53 27.95 21.56
C GLU A 293 6.80 27.62 22.88
N LYS A 294 5.64 26.96 22.81
CA LYS A 294 4.86 26.54 23.99
C LYS A 294 5.55 25.46 24.84
N ASN A 295 6.54 24.80 24.28
CA ASN A 295 7.27 23.68 24.86
C ASN A 295 8.72 24.07 25.20
N ASP A 296 9.16 25.30 24.94
CA ASP A 296 10.51 25.77 25.24
C ASP A 296 10.88 25.54 26.72
N GLY A 297 12.08 25.03 26.95
CA GLY A 297 12.59 24.65 28.27
C GLY A 297 11.91 23.42 28.91
N SER A 298 10.90 22.82 28.28
CA SER A 298 10.26 21.60 28.80
C SER A 298 11.08 20.37 28.43
N ARG A 299 11.22 19.44 29.38
CA ARG A 299 11.85 18.14 29.14
C ARG A 299 10.92 17.02 29.58
N PRO A 300 10.72 15.97 28.76
CA PRO A 300 9.98 14.80 29.19
C PRO A 300 10.64 14.18 30.42
N ALA A 301 9.81 13.75 31.37
CA ALA A 301 10.27 12.84 32.41
C ALA A 301 10.46 11.44 31.83
N ASP A 302 11.20 10.59 32.54
CA ASP A 302 11.30 9.18 32.17
C ASP A 302 9.90 8.52 32.11
N TRP A 303 9.67 7.69 31.09
CA TRP A 303 8.37 7.07 30.75
C TRP A 303 7.23 8.06 30.47
N GLN A 304 7.55 9.30 30.11
CA GLN A 304 6.54 10.28 29.70
C GLN A 304 6.20 10.06 28.22
N VAL A 305 4.90 9.88 27.93
CA VAL A 305 4.43 9.65 26.55
C VAL A 305 4.59 10.91 25.72
N THR A 306 5.40 10.80 24.66
CA THR A 306 5.74 11.86 23.69
C THR A 306 5.31 11.55 22.28
N GLY A 307 4.89 10.30 22.00
CA GLY A 307 4.26 9.93 20.74
C GLY A 307 2.98 9.11 20.96
N VAL A 308 2.04 9.23 20.03
CA VAL A 308 0.82 8.41 19.97
C VAL A 308 0.55 8.05 18.53
N GLU A 309 0.27 6.77 18.29
CA GLU A 309 -0.15 6.27 16.99
C GLU A 309 -1.51 5.59 17.09
N ALA A 310 -2.29 5.68 16.02
CA ALA A 310 -3.55 4.96 15.90
C ALA A 310 -3.79 4.56 14.46
N ALA A 311 -4.07 3.28 14.24
CA ALA A 311 -4.45 2.77 12.93
C ALA A 311 -5.66 1.84 13.01
N SER A 312 -6.43 1.81 11.91
CA SER A 312 -7.57 0.93 11.72
C SER A 312 -7.56 0.33 10.33
N TRP A 313 -7.98 -0.93 10.24
CA TRP A 313 -8.05 -1.68 8.99
C TRP A 313 -9.27 -2.59 8.97
N ALA A 314 -10.11 -2.45 7.96
CA ALA A 314 -11.33 -3.23 7.77
C ALA A 314 -11.12 -4.41 6.80
N GLY A 315 -11.88 -5.48 7.02
CA GLY A 315 -11.92 -6.64 6.13
C GLY A 315 -10.57 -7.32 5.98
N ILE A 316 -10.16 -7.59 4.73
CA ILE A 316 -8.91 -8.28 4.45
C ILE A 316 -7.66 -7.45 4.81
N LEU A 317 -7.76 -6.12 4.79
CA LEU A 317 -6.68 -5.24 5.20
C LEU A 317 -6.37 -5.43 6.69
N GLY A 318 -7.41 -5.60 7.51
CA GLY A 318 -7.22 -5.87 8.94
C GLY A 318 -6.62 -7.22 9.24
N ARG A 319 -6.93 -8.24 8.44
CA ARG A 319 -6.23 -9.53 8.52
C ARG A 319 -4.77 -9.38 8.11
N THR A 320 -4.50 -8.71 6.99
CA THR A 320 -3.13 -8.51 6.47
C THR A 320 -2.27 -7.77 7.49
N ALA A 321 -2.78 -6.68 8.07
CA ALA A 321 -2.08 -5.93 9.11
C ALA A 321 -1.84 -6.79 10.34
N TYR A 322 -2.87 -7.49 10.84
CA TYR A 322 -2.74 -8.36 12.00
C TYR A 322 -1.70 -9.47 11.78
N ASP A 323 -1.73 -10.14 10.61
CA ASP A 323 -0.79 -11.20 10.26
C ASP A 323 0.64 -10.65 10.09
N SER A 324 0.81 -9.40 9.65
CA SER A 324 2.13 -8.73 9.63
C SER A 324 2.69 -8.53 11.02
N TYR A 325 1.95 -7.84 11.88
CA TYR A 325 2.35 -7.64 13.28
C TYR A 325 2.49 -8.97 14.03
N GLU A 326 1.70 -10.01 13.69
CA GLU A 326 1.83 -11.33 14.32
C GLU A 326 3.18 -11.99 14.00
N ARG A 327 3.66 -11.88 12.76
CA ARG A 327 4.98 -12.41 12.36
C ARG A 327 6.12 -11.80 13.16
N GLU A 328 5.96 -10.56 13.60
CA GLU A 328 6.94 -9.84 14.42
C GLU A 328 6.73 -10.03 15.93
N GLY A 329 5.64 -10.69 16.34
CA GLY A 329 5.29 -10.85 17.75
C GLY A 329 4.63 -9.60 18.36
N HIS A 330 4.15 -8.68 17.53
CA HIS A 330 3.57 -7.38 17.87
C HIS A 330 2.03 -7.41 18.00
N VAL A 331 1.44 -8.60 18.22
CA VAL A 331 0.00 -8.79 18.50
C VAL A 331 -0.23 -9.49 19.85
N PRO A 332 -1.40 -9.31 20.50
CA PRO A 332 -1.70 -10.01 21.73
C PRO A 332 -1.86 -11.51 21.44
N GLY A 333 -0.98 -12.34 22.01
CA GLY A 333 -0.94 -13.75 21.63
C GLY A 333 -2.14 -14.59 22.13
N TRP A 334 -2.60 -15.50 21.27
CA TRP A 334 -2.82 -16.89 21.69
C TRP A 334 -1.50 -17.62 21.51
N GLY A 335 -0.68 -17.71 22.57
CA GLY A 335 0.61 -18.41 22.50
C GLY A 335 1.81 -17.68 23.10
N VAL A 336 1.63 -16.54 23.79
CA VAL A 336 2.61 -16.17 24.81
C VAL A 336 2.53 -17.27 25.85
N SER A 337 3.52 -18.16 25.80
CA SER A 337 3.64 -19.28 26.71
C SER A 337 3.55 -18.75 28.13
N GLN A 338 2.38 -18.95 28.76
CA GLN A 338 2.25 -18.96 30.21
C GLN A 338 3.02 -20.13 30.85
N ASN A 339 3.92 -20.82 30.11
CA ASN A 339 4.86 -21.81 30.64
C ASN A 339 6.21 -21.20 31.06
N GLN A 340 6.20 -20.02 31.66
CA GLN A 340 7.13 -19.72 32.76
C GLN A 340 6.33 -19.55 34.03
N GLY A 341 5.82 -20.67 34.57
CA GLY A 341 5.20 -20.66 35.89
C GLY A 341 4.06 -21.65 36.09
N LYS A 342 4.34 -22.96 36.04
CA LYS A 342 3.80 -23.92 37.02
C LYS A 342 4.54 -25.27 36.98
N PRO A 343 4.61 -25.97 38.12
CA PRO A 343 5.73 -26.85 38.46
C PRO A 343 5.58 -28.23 37.84
N ALA A 344 6.66 -28.74 37.25
CA ALA A 344 6.84 -30.17 37.09
C ALA A 344 7.16 -30.76 38.48
N GLY A 345 6.12 -31.28 39.13
CA GLY A 345 6.27 -32.13 40.30
C GLY A 345 6.83 -33.49 39.91
N ASP A 346 7.87 -33.87 40.65
CA ASP A 346 8.25 -35.21 41.09
C ASP A 346 8.78 -36.21 40.06
N GLY A 347 10.12 -36.25 39.95
CA GLY A 347 10.85 -37.26 39.19
C GLY A 347 12.35 -37.31 39.49
N LYS A 348 12.69 -37.70 40.73
CA LYS A 348 13.98 -38.17 41.29
C LYS A 348 15.15 -38.53 40.32
N GLY A 349 16.35 -38.04 40.67
CA GLY A 349 17.68 -38.60 40.35
C GLY A 349 18.42 -37.88 39.20
N ASP A 350 19.72 -37.60 39.22
CA ASP A 350 20.78 -37.68 40.23
C ASP A 350 21.94 -36.83 39.66
N ASP A 351 22.60 -36.08 40.54
CA ASP A 351 24.01 -35.68 40.56
C ASP A 351 24.72 -35.07 39.32
N GLY A 352 24.88 -33.74 39.36
CA GLY A 352 25.85 -33.00 38.56
C GLY A 352 26.12 -31.58 39.06
N LYS A 353 27.03 -31.44 40.02
CA LYS A 353 27.51 -30.17 40.61
C LYS A 353 28.27 -29.29 39.58
N ALA A 354 27.76 -28.08 39.36
CA ALA A 354 28.50 -26.80 39.22
C ALA A 354 27.42 -25.71 39.11
N GLY A 355 27.20 -24.82 40.08
CA GLY A 355 28.12 -23.77 40.48
C GLY A 355 27.66 -22.45 39.84
N GLY A 356 26.75 -21.73 40.50
CA GLY A 356 26.27 -20.42 40.04
C GLY A 356 25.10 -19.94 40.88
N THR A 357 25.38 -19.00 41.78
CA THR A 357 24.43 -18.19 42.52
C THR A 357 23.63 -17.28 41.58
N ASP A 358 22.46 -16.87 42.07
CA ASP A 358 21.62 -15.74 41.67
C ASP A 358 20.46 -16.03 40.71
N ASP A 359 19.29 -16.01 41.35
CA ASP A 359 17.94 -15.95 40.79
C ASP A 359 17.80 -14.74 39.83
N ALA A 360 18.02 -14.97 38.54
CA ALA A 360 17.59 -14.05 37.49
C ALA A 360 16.19 -14.47 37.01
N GLN A 361 15.15 -13.99 37.71
CA GLN A 361 13.90 -13.67 37.03
C GLN A 361 14.27 -12.61 35.98
N GLY A 362 14.26 -12.98 34.70
CA GLY A 362 14.59 -12.08 33.61
C GLY A 362 13.60 -10.93 33.55
N GLU A 363 13.93 -9.80 34.15
CA GLU A 363 13.27 -8.53 33.88
C GLU A 363 13.48 -8.20 32.40
N ASP A 364 12.42 -7.89 31.67
CA ASP A 364 12.53 -7.40 30.30
C ASP A 364 13.28 -6.05 30.33
N ARG A 365 14.58 -6.10 30.04
CA ARG A 365 15.46 -4.93 30.01
C ARG A 365 15.36 -4.27 28.64
N ILE A 366 15.06 -2.98 28.65
CA ILE A 366 14.91 -2.14 27.46
C ILE A 366 16.28 -1.50 27.19
N SER A 367 16.85 -1.79 26.02
CA SER A 367 18.17 -1.29 25.63
C SER A 367 18.12 0.18 25.23
N SER A 368 19.20 0.93 25.49
CA SER A 368 19.37 2.30 24.98
C SER A 368 19.37 2.41 23.45
N TYR A 369 19.50 1.27 22.74
CA TYR A 369 19.51 1.18 21.29
C TYR A 369 18.15 0.83 20.67
N VAL A 370 17.10 0.71 21.48
CA VAL A 370 15.75 0.47 20.95
C VAL A 370 15.27 1.76 20.32
N GLU A 371 14.95 1.69 19.04
CA GLU A 371 14.32 2.76 18.29
C GLU A 371 12.80 2.69 18.59
N ASP A 372 12.23 3.79 19.06
CA ASP A 372 10.79 3.97 19.34
C ASP A 372 10.09 2.88 20.20
N PRO A 373 10.55 2.69 21.45
CA PRO A 373 9.91 1.76 22.38
C PRO A 373 8.44 2.14 22.59
N GLN A 374 7.52 1.18 22.47
CA GLN A 374 6.08 1.47 22.56
C GLN A 374 5.23 0.39 23.25
N LEU A 375 4.12 0.84 23.83
CA LEU A 375 3.05 -0.03 24.30
C LEU A 375 1.87 0.07 23.35
N ALA A 376 1.59 -1.01 22.62
CA ALA A 376 0.48 -1.11 21.69
C ALA A 376 -0.75 -1.75 22.34
N LEU A 377 -1.93 -1.20 22.10
CA LEU A 377 -3.22 -1.73 22.51
C LEU A 377 -4.04 -2.09 21.28
N TRP A 378 -4.45 -3.35 21.20
CA TRP A 378 -5.23 -3.88 20.10
C TRP A 378 -6.70 -4.00 20.46
N ALA A 379 -7.57 -3.67 19.51
CA ALA A 379 -9.01 -3.88 19.62
C ALA A 379 -9.60 -4.36 18.29
N ARG A 380 -10.76 -4.99 18.36
CA ARG A 380 -11.57 -5.38 17.21
C ARG A 380 -12.95 -4.76 17.31
N SER A 381 -13.51 -4.32 16.20
CA SER A 381 -14.87 -3.81 16.12
C SER A 381 -15.54 -4.23 14.81
N VAL A 382 -16.76 -3.76 14.59
CA VAL A 382 -17.48 -3.88 13.32
C VAL A 382 -17.69 -2.48 12.73
N CYS A 383 -16.96 -2.13 11.67
CA CYS A 383 -17.08 -0.85 10.94
C CYS A 383 -17.65 -1.09 9.55
N GLY A 384 -18.64 -0.29 9.12
CA GLY A 384 -19.28 -0.49 7.82
C GLY A 384 -19.93 -1.88 7.63
N GLY A 385 -20.15 -2.65 8.71
CA GLY A 385 -20.61 -4.04 8.65
C GLY A 385 -19.50 -5.09 8.49
N ARG A 386 -18.23 -4.68 8.57
CA ARG A 386 -17.05 -5.53 8.35
C ARG A 386 -16.24 -5.63 9.63
N ASP A 387 -15.55 -6.76 9.82
CA ASP A 387 -14.58 -6.90 10.89
C ASP A 387 -13.45 -5.87 10.70
N THR A 388 -13.11 -5.17 11.78
CA THR A 388 -12.08 -4.14 11.76
C THR A 388 -11.15 -4.31 12.95
N TYR A 389 -9.85 -4.26 12.70
CA TYR A 389 -8.83 -4.19 13.73
C TYR A 389 -8.40 -2.75 13.95
N HIS A 390 -8.17 -2.41 15.21
CA HIS A 390 -7.62 -1.14 15.65
C HIS A 390 -6.35 -1.41 16.45
N ARG A 391 -5.32 -0.62 16.20
CA ARG A 391 -4.09 -0.58 17.00
C ARG A 391 -3.90 0.86 17.47
N VAL A 392 -3.64 1.04 18.75
CA VAL A 392 -3.23 2.34 19.31
C VAL A 392 -1.96 2.14 20.11
N SER A 393 -0.92 2.88 19.79
CA SER A 393 0.38 2.80 20.46
C SER A 393 0.70 4.09 21.19
N VAL A 394 1.32 3.97 22.35
CA VAL A 394 1.89 5.10 23.09
C VAL A 394 3.40 4.93 23.15
N ILE A 395 4.11 5.99 22.75
CA ILE A 395 5.56 6.01 22.62
C ILE A 395 6.12 6.88 23.75
N PRO A 396 6.63 6.30 24.85
CA PRO A 396 7.33 7.03 25.89
C PRO A 396 8.73 7.50 25.47
N THR A 397 9.14 8.65 25.99
CA THR A 397 10.57 8.95 26.13
C THR A 397 11.15 8.07 27.23
N ILE A 398 12.26 7.38 26.94
CA ILE A 398 13.05 6.65 27.94
C ILE A 398 14.40 7.32 28.08
N LEU A 399 14.77 7.70 29.31
CA LEU A 399 16.04 8.36 29.60
C LEU A 399 17.06 7.31 30.04
N ILE A 400 17.74 6.70 29.07
CA ILE A 400 18.78 5.68 29.30
C ILE A 400 20.15 6.25 28.92
N GLU A 401 21.18 6.01 29.75
CA GLU A 401 22.56 6.28 29.37
C GLU A 401 22.99 5.36 28.21
N ASP A 402 23.88 5.83 27.33
CA ASP A 402 24.36 5.04 26.20
C ASP A 402 25.00 3.71 26.67
N GLY A 403 24.56 2.60 26.06
CA GLY A 403 24.97 1.24 26.40
C GLY A 403 24.31 0.67 27.66
N ALA A 404 23.44 1.44 28.34
CA ALA A 404 22.71 0.96 29.50
C ALA A 404 21.35 0.35 29.11
N SER A 405 20.66 -0.18 30.11
CA SER A 405 19.30 -0.69 29.96
C SER A 405 18.41 -0.23 31.11
N ALA A 406 17.15 0.02 30.81
CA ALA A 406 16.14 0.38 31.79
C ALA A 406 15.18 -0.79 32.01
N THR A 407 14.64 -0.90 33.23
CA THR A 407 13.55 -1.84 33.54
C THR A 407 12.25 -1.05 33.65
N LEU A 408 11.20 -1.51 32.98
CA LEU A 408 9.87 -0.93 33.11
C LEU A 408 9.24 -1.36 34.45
N GLY A 409 9.18 -0.44 35.40
CA GLY A 409 8.52 -0.68 36.69
C GLY A 409 7.01 -0.89 36.56
N ALA A 410 6.42 -1.70 37.44
CA ALA A 410 4.98 -2.00 37.42
C ALA A 410 4.08 -0.74 37.49
N LYS A 411 4.54 0.32 38.16
CA LYS A 411 3.82 1.59 38.27
C LYS A 411 3.78 2.33 36.93
N ASP A 412 4.90 2.35 36.22
CA ASP A 412 5.06 3.04 34.94
C ASP A 412 4.36 2.24 33.83
N ARG A 413 4.48 0.91 33.83
CA ARG A 413 3.65 0.03 32.98
C ARG A 413 2.17 0.33 33.16
N ALA A 414 1.68 0.36 34.40
CA ALA A 414 0.27 0.67 34.66
C ALA A 414 -0.13 2.10 34.23
N LYS A 415 0.80 3.06 34.23
CA LYS A 415 0.57 4.41 33.69
C LYS A 415 0.44 4.35 32.16
N LEU A 416 1.36 3.67 31.47
CA LEU A 416 1.31 3.50 30.01
C LEU A 416 0.04 2.78 29.56
N SER A 417 -0.34 1.67 30.20
CA SER A 417 -1.59 0.93 29.90
C SER A 417 -2.83 1.83 30.03
N ARG A 418 -2.90 2.66 31.09
CA ARG A 418 -4.01 3.62 31.25
C ARG A 418 -4.02 4.69 30.16
N THR A 419 -2.85 5.19 29.75
CA THR A 419 -2.73 6.17 28.67
C THR A 419 -3.14 5.56 27.34
N ALA A 420 -2.65 4.36 27.01
CA ALA A 420 -3.02 3.62 25.79
C ALA A 420 -4.53 3.33 25.72
N ARG A 421 -5.12 2.90 26.84
CA ARG A 421 -6.58 2.71 26.94
C ARG A 421 -7.34 4.01 26.69
N THR A 422 -6.89 5.10 27.30
CA THR A 422 -7.51 6.41 27.11
C THR A 422 -7.38 6.89 25.67
N ALA A 423 -6.22 6.67 25.04
CA ALA A 423 -5.99 6.99 23.63
C ALA A 423 -6.92 6.20 22.72
N LEU A 424 -7.09 4.89 22.94
CA LEU A 424 -8.07 4.08 22.22
C LEU A 424 -9.50 4.60 22.39
N ASP A 425 -9.93 4.88 23.62
CA ASP A 425 -11.27 5.39 23.88
C ASP A 425 -11.51 6.76 23.22
N ARG A 426 -10.49 7.62 23.16
CA ARG A 426 -10.54 8.90 22.44
C ARG A 426 -10.57 8.73 20.93
N TYR A 427 -9.73 7.87 20.37
CA TYR A 427 -9.72 7.56 18.95
C TYR A 427 -11.09 7.06 18.48
N LEU A 428 -11.68 6.09 19.19
CA LEU A 428 -12.98 5.51 18.87
C LEU A 428 -14.16 6.48 19.04
N SER A 429 -14.02 7.50 19.89
CA SER A 429 -15.09 8.46 20.20
C SER A 429 -14.94 9.83 19.53
N ALA A 430 -13.81 10.09 18.86
CA ALA A 430 -13.52 11.36 18.20
C ALA A 430 -14.60 11.73 17.17
N PRO A 431 -15.27 12.89 17.27
CA PRO A 431 -16.38 13.27 16.38
C PRO A 431 -15.99 13.34 14.91
N ASP A 432 -14.81 13.88 14.62
CA ASP A 432 -14.22 13.94 13.27
C ASP A 432 -13.32 12.73 12.97
N GLY A 433 -13.22 11.77 13.90
CA GLY A 433 -12.36 10.61 13.78
C GLY A 433 -12.93 9.55 12.84
N TRP A 434 -12.02 8.82 12.18
CA TRP A 434 -12.38 7.76 11.26
C TRP A 434 -13.31 6.69 11.86
N PRO A 435 -13.14 6.20 13.10
CA PRO A 435 -14.04 5.18 13.63
C PRO A 435 -15.52 5.61 13.67
N LYS A 436 -15.78 6.91 13.90
CA LYS A 436 -17.13 7.46 13.86
C LYS A 436 -17.66 7.55 12.43
N SER A 437 -16.86 8.03 11.49
CA SER A 437 -17.29 8.16 10.09
C SER A 437 -17.48 6.80 9.41
N ALA A 438 -16.69 5.79 9.78
CA ALA A 438 -16.81 4.40 9.34
C ALA A 438 -17.94 3.63 10.06
N GLY A 439 -18.61 4.24 11.05
CA GLY A 439 -19.74 3.63 11.75
C GLY A 439 -19.36 2.42 12.61
N CYS A 440 -18.16 2.44 13.21
CA CYS A 440 -17.65 1.38 14.06
C CYS A 440 -18.51 1.17 15.31
N ARG A 441 -18.76 -0.10 15.65
CA ARG A 441 -19.52 -0.53 16.82
C ARG A 441 -18.97 -1.83 17.40
N ASP A 442 -19.47 -2.22 18.57
CA ASP A 442 -19.17 -3.50 19.22
C ASP A 442 -17.67 -3.73 19.48
N THR A 443 -16.95 -2.66 19.84
CA THR A 443 -15.50 -2.73 20.04
C THR A 443 -15.13 -3.56 21.27
N LYS A 444 -14.23 -4.52 21.07
CA LYS A 444 -13.64 -5.40 22.08
C LYS A 444 -12.12 -5.24 22.08
N VAL A 445 -11.52 -5.00 23.24
CA VAL A 445 -10.05 -5.04 23.40
C VAL A 445 -9.55 -6.48 23.33
N LEU A 446 -8.50 -6.67 22.55
CA LEU A 446 -7.82 -7.95 22.36
C LEU A 446 -6.66 -8.13 23.36
N GLY A 447 -5.93 -7.06 23.64
CA GLY A 447 -4.85 -7.05 24.63
C GLY A 447 -3.81 -5.97 24.35
N GLU A 448 -2.83 -5.90 25.24
CA GLU A 448 -1.66 -5.03 25.16
C GLU A 448 -0.44 -5.83 24.69
N VAL A 449 0.44 -5.18 23.94
CA VAL A 449 1.72 -5.72 23.49
C VAL A 449 2.79 -4.69 23.80
N GLU A 450 3.89 -5.19 24.34
CA GLU A 450 5.06 -4.42 24.70
C GLU A 450 6.13 -4.61 23.62
N GLU A 451 6.47 -3.53 22.93
CA GLU A 451 7.39 -3.51 21.80
C GLU A 451 8.62 -2.71 22.24
N TRP A 452 9.53 -3.39 22.94
CA TRP A 452 10.71 -2.81 23.59
C TRP A 452 12.05 -3.23 22.96
N ARG A 453 12.06 -3.74 21.72
CA ARG A 453 13.21 -4.46 21.16
C ARG A 453 13.67 -3.93 19.83
#